data_AF-A0A9X3XMY3-F1
#
_entry.id   AF-A0A9X3XMY3-F1
#
_cell.length_a   1.000
_cell.length_b   1.000
_cell.length_c   1.000
_cell.angle_alpha   90.00
_cell.angle_beta   90.00
_cell.angle_gamma   90.00
#
_symmetry.space_group_name_H-M   'P 1'
#
loop_
_entity.id
_entity.type
_entity.pdbx_description
1 polymer ?
#
loop_
_entity_poly.entity_id
_entity_poly.type
_entity_poly.pdbx_seq_one_letter_code
_entity_poly.pdbx_strand_id
1 'polypeptide(L)'
;MINIDDYLNIGVEVKINGEVIEVLQPTAKMTKEINKMEKEMTEENYLEIKSKVALMILNNNKQKKIFKDNDIDNIPYKLQDFIIKEITKLVYKADNDPN
;
A
#
# COMPACT_ATOMS: atom_id res chain seq x y z
N MET A 1 -25.49 10.81 -12.98
CA MET A 1 -24.11 11.32 -13.01
C MET A 1 -23.31 10.39 -12.11
N ILE A 2 -22.25 9.78 -12.62
CA ILE A 2 -21.35 8.96 -11.78
C ILE A 2 -20.42 9.92 -11.04
N ASN A 3 -20.34 9.83 -9.71
CA ASN A 3 -19.42 10.61 -8.91
C ASN A 3 -18.11 9.84 -8.74
N ILE A 4 -17.12 10.14 -9.58
CA ILE A 4 -15.84 9.44 -9.58
C ILE A 4 -15.02 9.74 -8.31
N ASP A 5 -15.29 10.85 -7.62
CA ASP A 5 -14.59 11.23 -6.39
C ASP A 5 -14.80 10.21 -5.26
N ASP A 6 -15.95 9.53 -5.24
CA ASP A 6 -16.25 8.49 -4.25
C ASP A 6 -15.36 7.24 -4.44
N TYR A 7 -14.92 6.97 -5.67
CA TYR A 7 -14.07 5.83 -6.02
C TYR A 7 -12.57 6.16 -5.94
N LEU A 8 -12.20 7.43 -6.10
CA LEU A 8 -10.79 7.87 -6.04
C LEU A 8 -10.25 7.89 -4.62
N ASN A 9 -11.11 8.08 -3.61
CA ASN A 9 -10.72 8.25 -2.21
C ASN A 9 -10.91 6.98 -1.36
N ILE A 10 -11.02 5.81 -1.99
CA ILE A 10 -11.12 4.54 -1.28
C ILE A 10 -9.79 4.22 -0.59
N GLY A 11 -9.86 3.87 0.70
CA GLY A 11 -8.71 3.49 1.51
C GLY A 11 -9.07 2.58 2.68
N VAL A 12 -8.05 2.14 3.42
CA VAL A 12 -8.15 1.36 4.66
C VAL A 12 -7.54 2.15 5.80
N GLU A 13 -8.22 2.14 6.95
CA GLU A 13 -7.63 2.63 8.20
C GLU A 13 -6.59 1.64 8.72
N VAL A 14 -5.36 2.11 8.87
CA VAL A 14 -4.22 1.35 9.39
C VAL A 14 -3.73 2.03 10.65
N LYS A 15 -3.66 1.28 11.76
CA LYS A 15 -3.13 1.78 13.03
C LYS A 15 -1.69 1.31 13.22
N ILE A 16 -0.74 2.25 13.20
CA ILE A 16 0.70 2.00 13.39
C ILE A 16 1.20 2.89 14.53
N ASN A 17 1.88 2.30 15.51
CA ASN A 17 2.47 3.02 16.66
C ASN A 17 1.48 3.91 17.42
N GLY A 18 0.23 3.48 17.52
CA GLY A 18 -0.83 4.22 18.21
C GLY A 18 -1.53 5.28 17.35
N GLU A 19 -1.00 5.60 16.18
CA GLU A 19 -1.60 6.54 15.22
C GLU A 19 -2.44 5.82 14.17
N VAL A 20 -3.59 6.39 13.82
CA VAL A 20 -4.46 5.88 12.75
C VAL A 20 -4.25 6.72 11.50
N ILE A 21 -3.94 6.07 10.40
CA ILE A 21 -3.82 6.67 9.07
C ILE A 21 -4.80 5.99 8.10
N GLU A 22 -5.28 6.75 7.12
CA GLU A 22 -6.16 6.24 6.06
C GLU A 22 -5.30 6.05 4.81
N VAL A 23 -4.89 4.81 4.56
CA VAL A 23 -4.04 4.45 3.42
C VAL A 23 -4.93 4.20 2.21
N LEU A 24 -4.75 4.99 1.17
CA LEU A 24 -5.54 4.94 -0.05
C LEU A 24 -5.12 3.73 -0.89
N GLN A 25 -6.06 3.24 -1.70
CA GLN A 25 -5.76 2.23 -2.70
C GLN A 25 -4.61 2.68 -3.62
N PRO A 26 -3.71 1.77 -4.04
CA PRO A 26 -2.62 2.11 -4.94
C PRO A 26 -3.15 2.65 -6.26
N THR A 27 -2.57 3.76 -6.74
CA THR A 27 -2.93 4.28 -8.07
C THR A 27 -2.38 3.37 -9.17
N ALA A 28 -2.90 3.50 -10.40
CA ALA A 28 -2.38 2.74 -11.54
C ALA A 28 -0.87 2.92 -11.77
N LYS A 29 -0.31 4.09 -11.45
CA LYS A 29 1.14 4.34 -11.50
C LYS A 29 1.87 3.51 -10.44
N MET A 30 1.37 3.54 -9.20
CA MET A 30 1.97 2.77 -8.11
C MET A 30 1.92 1.27 -8.38
N THR A 31 0.78 0.76 -8.85
CA THR A 31 0.64 -0.67 -9.18
C THR A 31 1.63 -1.11 -10.26
N LYS A 32 1.91 -0.27 -11.27
CA LYS A 32 2.94 -0.56 -12.28
C LYS A 32 4.34 -0.61 -11.68
N GLU A 33 4.66 0.31 -10.79
CA GLU A 33 5.95 0.37 -10.11
C GLU A 33 6.15 -0.82 -9.15
N ILE A 34 5.12 -1.17 -8.36
CA ILE A 34 5.11 -2.36 -7.50
C ILE A 34 5.32 -3.63 -8.35
N ASN A 35 4.55 -3.81 -9.42
CA ASN A 35 4.69 -4.95 -10.32
C ASN A 35 6.10 -5.05 -10.95
N LYS A 36 6.75 -3.91 -11.22
CA LYS A 36 8.13 -3.90 -11.72
C LYS A 36 9.10 -4.39 -10.64
N MET A 37 8.97 -3.87 -9.42
CA MET A 37 9.80 -4.30 -8.28
C MET A 37 9.62 -5.80 -8.00
N GLU A 38 8.38 -6.29 -7.98
CA GLU A 38 8.09 -7.71 -7.72
C GLU A 38 8.64 -8.64 -8.82
N LYS A 39 8.72 -8.19 -10.08
CA LYS A 39 9.35 -8.97 -11.16
C LYS A 39 10.87 -9.06 -11.03
N GLU A 40 11.50 -8.08 -10.41
CA GLU A 40 12.95 -8.03 -10.15
C GLU A 40 13.32 -8.70 -8.81
N MET A 41 12.34 -9.30 -8.14
CA MET A 41 12.49 -9.91 -6.82
C MET A 41 13.20 -11.27 -6.87
N THR A 42 14.25 -11.38 -6.08
CA THR A 42 15.06 -12.57 -5.83
C THR A 42 15.04 -12.88 -4.33
N GLU A 43 15.55 -14.05 -3.92
CA GLU A 43 15.66 -14.38 -2.49
C GLU A 43 16.56 -13.40 -1.72
N GLU A 44 17.59 -12.86 -2.38
CA GLU A 44 18.57 -11.96 -1.77
C GLU A 44 18.01 -10.55 -1.50
N ASN A 45 17.15 -10.04 -2.39
CA ASN A 45 16.59 -8.68 -2.28
C ASN A 45 15.11 -8.67 -1.82
N TYR A 46 14.56 -9.84 -1.50
CA TYR A 46 13.15 -10.03 -1.13
C TYR A 46 12.68 -9.07 -0.03
N LEU A 47 13.45 -8.99 1.06
CA LEU A 47 13.11 -8.15 2.22
C LEU A 47 13.19 -6.65 1.89
N GLU A 48 14.17 -6.27 1.06
CA GLU A 48 14.36 -4.89 0.62
C GLU A 48 13.19 -4.44 -0.26
N ILE A 49 12.80 -5.26 -1.24
CA ILE A 49 11.67 -4.97 -2.13
C ILE A 49 10.37 -4.85 -1.34
N LYS A 50 10.13 -5.73 -0.37
CA LYS A 50 8.94 -5.67 0.47
C LYS A 50 8.89 -4.41 1.32
N SER A 51 10.02 -3.99 1.88
CA SER A 51 10.12 -2.73 2.64
C SER A 51 9.84 -1.53 1.74
N LYS A 52 10.39 -1.51 0.52
CA LYS A 52 10.12 -0.47 -0.49
C LYS A 52 8.65 -0.41 -0.90
N VAL A 53 8.02 -1.56 -1.13
CA VAL A 53 6.59 -1.63 -1.48
C VAL A 53 5.73 -1.17 -0.31
N ALA A 54 6.03 -1.59 0.92
CA ALA A 54 5.32 -1.13 2.12
C ALA A 54 5.44 0.39 2.32
N LEU A 55 6.65 0.94 2.18
CA LEU A 55 6.90 2.39 2.23
C LEU A 55 6.04 3.14 1.22
N MET A 56 6.06 2.67 -0.02
CA MET A 56 5.33 3.28 -1.13
C MET A 56 3.82 3.28 -0.87
N ILE A 57 3.29 2.17 -0.37
CA ILE A 57 1.87 2.03 -0.04
C ILE A 57 1.49 2.94 1.13
N LEU A 58 2.22 2.90 2.25
CA LEU A 58 1.89 3.70 3.43
C LEU A 58 2.00 5.21 3.16
N ASN A 59 2.91 5.63 2.29
CA ASN A 59 3.03 7.04 1.87
C ASN A 59 1.88 7.52 0.98
N ASN A 60 1.08 6.60 0.43
CA ASN A 60 -0.18 6.94 -0.25
C ASN A 60 -1.33 7.00 0.75
N ASN A 61 -1.27 7.96 1.67
CA ASN A 61 -2.29 8.17 2.71
C ASN A 61 -2.94 9.56 2.61
N LYS A 62 -4.18 9.66 3.10
CA LYS A 62 -4.98 10.88 3.05
C LYS A 62 -4.43 12.01 3.93
N GLN A 63 -3.79 11.65 5.03
CA GLN A 63 -3.19 12.57 5.99
C GLN A 63 -1.88 13.21 5.48
N LYS A 64 -1.39 12.80 4.30
CA LYS A 64 -0.10 13.23 3.72
C LYS A 64 1.09 13.02 4.67
N LYS A 65 0.99 12.01 5.54
CA LYS A 65 2.09 11.60 6.41
C LYS A 65 3.20 11.00 5.56
N ILE A 66 4.44 11.39 5.84
CA ILE A 66 5.63 10.91 5.14
C ILE A 66 6.37 9.95 6.07
N PHE A 67 6.29 8.67 5.74
CA PHE A 67 7.15 7.60 6.25
C PHE A 67 8.48 7.59 5.49
N LYS A 68 9.54 7.23 6.20
CA LYS A 68 10.89 7.02 5.67
C LYS A 68 11.28 5.54 5.80
N ASP A 69 12.37 5.14 5.14
CA ASP A 69 12.88 3.76 5.19
C ASP A 69 13.03 3.25 6.63
N ASN A 70 13.66 4.05 7.51
CA ASN A 70 13.82 3.70 8.92
C ASN A 70 12.48 3.48 9.65
N ASP A 71 11.40 4.16 9.28
CA ASP A 71 10.10 3.95 9.91
C ASP A 71 9.54 2.57 9.53
N ILE A 72 9.80 2.12 8.31
CA ILE A 72 9.36 0.82 7.77
C ILE A 72 10.23 -0.31 8.29
N ASP A 73 11.54 -0.10 8.40
CA ASP A 73 12.48 -1.09 8.93
C ASP A 73 12.19 -1.44 10.39
N ASN A 74 11.56 -0.54 11.13
CA ASN A 74 11.07 -0.78 12.49
C ASN A 74 9.75 -1.58 12.53
N ILE A 75 9.06 -1.76 11.40
CA ILE A 75 7.87 -2.61 11.29
C ILE A 75 8.34 -4.05 11.03
N PRO A 76 7.91 -5.03 11.85
CA PRO A 76 8.20 -6.43 11.60
C PRO A 76 7.85 -6.86 10.17
N TYR A 77 8.76 -7.55 9.49
CA TYR A 77 8.61 -7.96 8.09
C TYR A 77 7.24 -8.62 7.77
N LYS A 78 6.77 -9.52 8.63
CA LYS A 78 5.45 -10.18 8.45
C LYS A 78 4.29 -9.19 8.44
N LEU A 79 4.39 -8.10 9.19
CA LEU A 79 3.38 -7.04 9.22
C LEU A 79 3.46 -6.16 7.97
N GLN A 80 4.65 -5.92 7.43
CA GLN A 80 4.80 -5.23 6.15
C GLN A 80 4.07 -6.01 5.03
N ASP A 81 4.30 -7.33 4.93
CA ASP A 81 3.61 -8.18 3.94
C ASP A 81 2.09 -8.22 4.16
N PHE A 82 1.65 -8.24 5.42
CA PHE A 82 0.22 -8.15 5.76
C PHE A 82 -0.40 -6.84 5.27
N ILE A 83 0.23 -5.69 5.54
CA ILE A 83 -0.23 -4.38 5.09
C ILE A 83 -0.34 -4.33 3.56
N ILE A 84 0.69 -4.79 2.86
CA ILE A 84 0.70 -4.85 1.39
C ILE A 84 -0.49 -5.66 0.88
N LYS A 85 -0.73 -6.85 1.45
CA LYS A 85 -1.84 -7.73 1.06
C LYS A 85 -3.20 -7.10 1.33
N GLU A 86 -3.42 -6.51 2.50
CA GLU A 86 -4.72 -5.92 2.84
C GLU A 86 -5.07 -4.74 1.93
N ILE A 87 -4.09 -3.90 1.60
CA ILE A 87 -4.32 -2.73 0.76
C ILE A 87 -4.45 -3.11 -0.73
N THR A 88 -3.65 -4.07 -1.21
CA THR A 88 -3.77 -4.56 -2.60
C THR A 88 -5.08 -5.31 -2.85
N LYS A 89 -5.66 -5.97 -1.83
CA LYS A 89 -7.01 -6.56 -1.92
C LYS A 89 -8.10 -5.54 -2.22
N LEU A 90 -7.94 -4.26 -1.87
CA LEU A 90 -8.90 -3.22 -2.25
C LEU A 90 -9.01 -3.08 -3.77
N VAL A 91 -7.89 -3.16 -4.48
CA VAL A 91 -7.84 -3.13 -5.95
C VAL A 91 -8.67 -4.28 -6.53
N TYR A 92 -8.49 -5.49 -5.98
CA TYR A 92 -9.22 -6.68 -6.44
C TYR A 92 -10.69 -6.73 -6.02
N LYS A 93 -11.08 -6.06 -4.93
CA LYS A 93 -12.49 -5.93 -4.56
C LYS A 93 -13.22 -4.97 -5.49
N ALA A 94 -12.57 -3.90 -5.95
CA ALA A 94 -13.13 -3.02 -6.98
C ALA A 94 -13.40 -3.77 -8.31
N ASP A 95 -12.58 -4.76 -8.66
CA ASP A 95 -12.82 -5.62 -9.84
C ASP A 95 -14.00 -6.61 -9.67
N ASN A 96 -14.46 -6.88 -8.44
CA ASN A 96 -15.49 -7.87 -8.13
C ASN A 96 -16.81 -7.27 -7.59
N ASP A 97 -16.89 -5.94 -7.39
CA ASP A 97 -18.12 -5.24 -7.00
C ASP A 97 -18.60 -4.40 -8.20
N PRO A 98 -19.57 -4.89 -9.00
CA PRO A 98 -20.00 -4.26 -10.24
C PRO A 98 -20.98 -3.08 -10.03
N ASN A 99 -21.11 -2.56 -8.80
CA ASN A 99 -22.11 -1.55 -8.43
C ASN A 99 -21.62 -0.11 -8.57
#